data_AF-A0AA35RGF5-F1
#
_entry.id   AF-A0AA35RGF5-F1
#
_cell.length_a   1.000
_cell.length_b   1.000
_cell.length_c   1.000
_cell.angle_alpha   90.00
_cell.angle_beta   90.00
_cell.angle_gamma   90.00
#
_symmetry.space_group_name_H-M   'P 1'
#
loop_
_entity.id
_entity.type
_entity.pdbx_description
1 polymer ?
#
loop_
_entity_poly.entity_id
_entity_poly.type
_entity_poly.pdbx_seq_one_letter_code
_entity_poly.pdbx_strand_id
1 'polypeptide(L)'
;MTAVPAVRVYGDVDGEAVQLLRFDCFRKDPHYHYDPSGRNDQHHLDKATVPDSIGWTMEQLGNNLAEMIRTASYDGVAAGVDQAAVKAVLPEVESIMRG
;
A
#
# COMPACT_ATOMS: atom_id res chain seq x y z
N MET A 1 -4.80 -15.81 -16.81
CA MET A 1 -3.82 -15.18 -15.92
C MET A 1 -4.53 -14.93 -14.60
N THR A 2 -4.17 -15.64 -13.55
CA THR A 2 -4.64 -15.30 -12.20
C THR A 2 -4.05 -13.93 -11.86
N ALA A 3 -4.90 -12.93 -11.63
CA ALA A 3 -4.44 -11.65 -11.12
C ALA A 3 -3.71 -11.90 -9.79
N VAL A 4 -2.52 -11.33 -9.64
CA VAL A 4 -1.77 -11.41 -8.40
C VAL A 4 -2.32 -10.35 -7.44
N PRO A 5 -2.62 -10.69 -6.17
CA PRO A 5 -3.27 -9.76 -5.25
C PRO A 5 -2.30 -8.62 -4.92
N ALA A 6 -2.69 -7.40 -5.26
CA ALA A 6 -1.92 -6.20 -4.97
C ALA A 6 -2.82 -5.01 -4.62
N VAL A 7 -2.39 -4.21 -3.66
CA VAL A 7 -2.99 -2.89 -3.38
C VAL A 7 -2.10 -1.82 -3.98
N ARG A 8 -2.71 -0.86 -4.67
CA ARG A 8 -2.00 0.29 -5.23
C ARG A 8 -2.63 1.54 -4.64
N VAL A 9 -1.81 2.39 -4.04
CA VAL A 9 -2.25 3.68 -3.51
C VAL A 9 -1.84 4.75 -4.50
N TYR A 10 -2.84 5.50 -4.97
CA TYR A 10 -2.63 6.65 -5.85
C TYR A 10 -2.95 7.94 -5.11
N GLY A 11 -2.27 9.02 -5.48
CA GLY A 11 -2.63 10.38 -5.09
C GLY A 11 -2.44 11.35 -6.25
N ASP A 12 -3.03 12.52 -6.11
CA ASP A 12 -2.85 13.64 -7.03
C ASP A 12 -1.55 14.38 -6.68
N VAL A 13 -0.62 14.46 -7.63
CA VAL A 13 0.60 15.25 -7.52
C VAL A 13 0.64 16.16 -8.75
N ASP A 14 0.49 17.46 -8.53
CA ASP A 14 0.46 18.48 -9.58
C ASP A 14 -0.57 18.20 -10.70
N GLY A 15 -1.73 17.63 -10.34
CA GLY A 15 -2.81 17.31 -11.28
C GLY A 15 -2.68 15.95 -11.96
N GLU A 16 -1.65 15.16 -11.63
CA GLU A 16 -1.41 13.83 -12.18
C GLU A 16 -1.66 12.74 -11.14
N ALA A 17 -2.27 11.64 -11.56
CA ALA A 17 -2.47 10.46 -10.72
C ALA A 17 -1.16 9.67 -10.59
N VAL A 18 -0.45 9.85 -9.48
CA VAL A 18 0.83 9.19 -9.21
C VAL A 18 0.61 7.99 -8.30
N GLN A 19 1.24 6.85 -8.65
CA GLN A 19 1.29 5.70 -7.76
C GLN A 19 2.29 5.99 -6.63
N LEU A 20 1.80 6.15 -5.41
CA LEU A 20 2.62 6.52 -4.24
C LEU A 20 3.20 5.27 -3.56
N LEU A 21 2.39 4.22 -3.45
CA LEU A 21 2.73 2.95 -2.81
C LEU A 21 2.18 1.78 -3.62
N ARG A 22 2.85 0.63 -3.54
CA ARG A 22 2.33 -0.66 -4.03
C ARG A 22 2.63 -1.75 -3.01
N PHE A 23 1.62 -2.56 -2.68
CA PHE A 23 1.77 -3.75 -1.85
C PHE A 23 1.47 -4.96 -2.71
N ASP A 24 2.51 -5.71 -3.06
CA ASP A 24 2.43 -6.93 -3.86
C ASP A 24 2.32 -8.12 -2.89
N CYS A 25 1.09 -8.56 -2.61
CA CYS A 25 0.78 -9.60 -1.61
C CYS A 25 0.97 -11.02 -2.14
N PHE A 26 2.07 -11.27 -2.84
CA PHE A 26 2.26 -12.52 -3.56
C PHE A 26 2.54 -13.68 -2.60
N ARG A 27 1.95 -14.86 -2.90
CA ARG A 27 2.18 -16.07 -2.09
C ARG A 27 3.66 -16.45 -1.98
N LYS A 28 4.48 -16.17 -2.99
CA LYS A 28 5.89 -16.59 -3.05
C LYS A 28 6.86 -15.51 -2.60
N ASP A 29 6.60 -14.26 -2.90
CA ASP A 29 7.52 -13.16 -2.64
C ASP A 29 6.73 -11.89 -2.32
N PRO A 30 6.08 -11.82 -1.14
CA PRO A 30 5.33 -10.66 -0.75
C PRO A 30 6.28 -9.49 -0.47
N HIS A 31 5.98 -8.33 -1.02
CA HIS A 31 6.81 -7.15 -0.86
C HIS A 31 5.99 -5.88 -1.09
N TYR A 32 6.54 -4.73 -0.73
CA TYR A 32 5.92 -3.44 -1.00
C TYR A 32 6.95 -2.45 -1.54
N HIS A 33 6.45 -1.37 -2.15
CA HIS A 33 7.25 -0.36 -2.82
C HIS A 33 6.87 1.02 -2.32
N TYR A 34 7.87 1.84 -1.99
CA TYR A 34 7.72 3.30 -1.94
C TYR A 34 8.03 3.88 -3.31
N ASP A 35 7.18 4.79 -3.78
CA ASP A 35 7.36 5.50 -5.06
C ASP A 35 7.63 4.55 -6.26
N PRO A 36 6.69 3.65 -6.63
CA PRO A 36 6.93 2.59 -7.61
C PRO A 36 7.28 3.08 -9.03
N SER A 37 6.93 4.31 -9.38
CA SER A 37 7.23 4.89 -10.71
C SER A 37 8.47 5.77 -10.72
N GLY A 38 8.95 6.21 -9.55
CA GLY A 38 10.20 6.95 -9.39
C GLY A 38 11.31 6.05 -8.85
N ARG A 39 11.57 6.11 -7.54
CA ARG A 39 12.66 5.37 -6.88
C ARG A 39 12.46 3.85 -6.91
N ASN A 40 11.22 3.39 -6.96
CA ASN A 40 10.85 1.97 -6.89
C ASN A 40 11.58 1.25 -5.74
N ASP A 41 11.54 1.86 -4.56
CA ASP A 41 12.22 1.37 -3.36
C ASP A 41 11.43 0.19 -2.78
N GLN A 42 11.93 -1.02 -3.05
CA GLN A 42 11.26 -2.29 -2.75
C GLN A 42 11.70 -2.89 -1.42
N HIS A 43 10.73 -3.35 -0.64
CA HIS A 43 10.91 -3.93 0.68
C HIS A 43 10.23 -5.30 0.75
N HIS A 44 11.02 -6.36 0.89
CA HIS A 44 10.50 -7.73 0.99
C HIS A 44 9.96 -8.03 2.39
N LEU A 45 8.84 -8.76 2.44
CA LEU A 45 8.27 -9.26 3.68
C LEU A 45 8.76 -10.71 3.90
N ASP A 46 9.44 -10.93 5.02
CA ASP A 46 9.79 -12.28 5.45
C ASP A 46 8.53 -13.01 5.90
N LYS A 47 8.18 -14.10 5.23
CA LYS A 47 6.98 -14.88 5.56
C LYS A 47 7.06 -15.61 6.89
N ALA A 48 8.26 -15.83 7.41
CA ALA A 48 8.41 -16.40 8.74
C ALA A 48 7.85 -15.44 9.81
N THR A 49 7.92 -14.13 9.56
CA THR A 49 7.44 -13.08 10.48
C THR A 49 6.11 -12.47 10.03
N VAL A 50 5.82 -12.46 8.73
CA VAL A 50 4.59 -11.95 8.12
C VAL A 50 3.92 -13.05 7.28
N PRO A 51 3.26 -14.02 7.92
CA PRO A 51 2.63 -15.13 7.21
C PRO A 51 1.38 -14.73 6.40
N ASP A 52 0.75 -13.59 6.75
CA ASP A 52 -0.40 -13.02 6.04
C ASP A 52 -0.07 -11.61 5.55
N SER A 53 0.42 -11.51 4.30
CA SER A 53 0.77 -10.22 3.70
C SER A 53 -0.45 -9.33 3.44
N ILE A 54 -1.65 -9.91 3.25
CA ILE A 54 -2.88 -9.14 3.04
C ILE A 54 -3.28 -8.46 4.34
N GLY A 55 -3.37 -9.23 5.45
CA GLY A 55 -3.67 -8.68 6.77
C GLY A 55 -2.65 -7.61 7.19
N TRP A 56 -1.36 -7.89 7.00
CA TRP A 56 -0.29 -6.92 7.27
C TRP A 56 -0.43 -5.64 6.44
N THR A 57 -0.79 -5.76 5.16
CA THR A 57 -1.04 -4.59 4.30
C THR A 57 -2.19 -3.74 4.82
N MET A 58 -3.31 -4.36 5.23
CA MET A 58 -4.43 -3.61 5.82
C MET A 58 -4.02 -2.90 7.11
N GLU A 59 -3.22 -3.54 7.96
CA GLU A 59 -2.68 -2.90 9.17
C GLU A 59 -1.81 -1.68 8.85
N GLN A 60 -0.93 -1.77 7.84
CA GLN A 60 -0.09 -0.65 7.43
C GLN A 60 -0.93 0.50 6.86
N LEU A 61 -1.85 0.20 5.94
CA LEU A 61 -2.72 1.22 5.36
C LEU A 61 -3.64 1.86 6.42
N GLY A 62 -4.08 1.08 7.41
CA GLY A 62 -5.02 1.53 8.44
C GLY A 62 -4.40 2.38 9.54
N ASN A 63 -3.08 2.27 9.76
CA ASN A 63 -2.40 2.96 10.87
C ASN A 63 -1.28 3.90 10.41
N ASN A 64 -0.62 3.61 9.28
CA ASN A 64 0.66 4.21 8.90
C ASN A 64 0.64 4.89 7.53
N LEU A 65 -0.50 4.96 6.83
CA LEU A 65 -0.55 5.41 5.44
C LEU A 65 0.09 6.80 5.24
N ALA A 66 -0.28 7.78 6.06
CA ALA A 66 0.28 9.12 5.95
C ALA A 66 1.81 9.14 6.11
N GLU A 67 2.34 8.40 7.07
CA GLU A 67 3.79 8.28 7.28
C GLU A 67 4.47 7.57 6.11
N MET A 68 3.88 6.49 5.60
CA MET A 68 4.40 5.78 4.44
C MET A 68 4.46 6.67 3.19
N ILE A 69 3.45 7.53 2.98
CA ILE A 69 3.45 8.51 1.88
C ILE A 69 4.55 9.57 2.08
N ARG A 70 4.84 10.01 3.32
CA ARG A 70 6.01 10.89 3.60
C ARG A 70 7.33 10.18 3.32
N THR A 71 7.46 8.90 3.68
CA THR A 71 8.65 8.09 3.35
C THR A 71 8.84 7.96 1.84
N ALA A 72 7.74 7.93 1.08
CA ALA A 72 7.74 8.02 -0.38
C ALA A 72 8.06 9.42 -0.94
N SER A 73 8.30 10.42 -0.09
CA SER A 73 8.61 11.83 -0.41
C SER A 73 7.45 12.64 -0.98
N TYR A 74 6.21 12.27 -0.64
CA TYR A 74 4.98 12.96 -1.07
C TYR A 74 4.28 13.69 0.10
N ASP A 75 5.01 14.55 0.83
CA ASP A 75 4.52 15.24 2.04
C ASP A 75 3.21 16.02 1.84
N GLY A 76 3.03 16.65 0.66
CA GLY A 76 1.81 17.37 0.32
C GLY A 76 0.58 16.47 0.30
N VAL A 77 0.70 15.28 -0.30
CA VAL A 77 -0.39 14.29 -0.31
C VAL A 77 -0.60 13.71 1.08
N ALA A 78 0.48 13.40 1.81
CA ALA A 78 0.41 12.86 3.16
C ALA A 78 -0.34 13.77 4.14
N ALA A 79 -0.24 15.10 3.98
CA ALA A 79 -0.93 16.07 4.82
C ALA A 79 -2.46 16.03 4.67
N GLY A 80 -2.97 15.53 3.53
CA GLY A 80 -4.41 15.42 3.24
C GLY A 80 -5.02 14.07 3.58
N VAL A 81 -4.28 13.12 4.14
CA VAL A 81 -4.79 11.77 4.43
C VAL A 81 -5.80 11.82 5.57
N ASP A 82 -7.06 11.46 5.26
CA ASP A 82 -8.06 11.11 6.27
C ASP A 82 -7.91 9.64 6.67
N GLN A 83 -7.17 9.40 7.76
CA GLN A 83 -6.88 8.05 8.24
C GLN A 83 -8.14 7.30 8.71
N ALA A 84 -9.18 8.02 9.17
CA ALA A 84 -10.43 7.40 9.60
C ALA A 84 -11.24 6.91 8.39
N ALA A 85 -11.33 7.73 7.34
CA ALA A 85 -11.97 7.35 6.09
C ALA A 85 -11.26 6.16 5.41
N VAL A 86 -9.92 6.17 5.39
CA VAL A 86 -9.12 5.04 4.89
C VAL A 86 -9.44 3.77 5.68
N LYS A 87 -9.37 3.83 7.02
CA LYS A 87 -9.65 2.67 7.86
C LYS A 87 -11.05 2.09 7.66
N ALA A 88 -12.04 2.95 7.37
CA ALA A 88 -13.42 2.53 7.13
C ALA A 88 -13.59 1.68 5.85
N VAL A 89 -12.76 1.90 4.81
CA VAL A 89 -12.89 1.17 3.53
C VAL A 89 -12.04 -0.11 3.46
N LEU A 90 -11.02 -0.26 4.32
CA LEU A 90 -10.10 -1.41 4.29
C LEU A 90 -10.78 -2.78 4.40
N PRO A 91 -11.85 -2.99 5.19
CA PRO A 91 -12.53 -4.29 5.23
C PRO A 91 -13.07 -4.73 3.86
N GLU A 92 -13.55 -3.79 3.03
CA GLU A 92 -14.01 -4.09 1.68
C GLU A 92 -12.84 -4.44 0.76
N VAL A 93 -11.75 -3.66 0.82
CA VAL A 93 -10.52 -3.94 0.07
C VAL A 93 -9.96 -5.33 0.42
N GLU A 94 -9.91 -5.66 1.71
CA GLU A 94 -9.45 -6.96 2.18
C GLU A 94 -10.31 -8.11 1.65
N SER A 95 -11.65 -7.95 1.68
CA SER A 95 -12.59 -8.93 1.12
C SER A 95 -12.31 -9.20 -0.36
N ILE A 96 -12.08 -8.14 -1.15
CA ILE A 96 -11.74 -8.24 -2.58
C ILE A 96 -10.40 -8.96 -2.78
N MET A 97 -9.41 -8.71 -1.92
CA MET A 97 -8.09 -9.36 -2.04
C MET A 97 -8.10 -10.85 -1.69
N ARG A 98 -9.04 -11.28 -0.85
CA ARG A 98 -9.14 -12.68 -0.37
C ARG A 98 -10.08 -13.55 -1.22
N GLY A 99 -10.94 -12.94 -2.05
CA GLY A 99 -11.86 -13.62 -2.98
C GLY A 99 -11.19 -14.03 -4.29
#